data_AF-A0A6J3Q881-F1
#
_entry.id   AF-A0A6J3Q881-F1
#
_cell.length_a   1.000
_cell.length_b   1.000
_cell.length_c   1.000
_cell.angle_alpha   90.00
_cell.angle_beta   90.00
_cell.angle_gamma   90.00
#
_symmetry.space_group_name_H-M   'P 1'
#
loop_
_entity.id
_entity.type
_entity.pdbx_description
1 polymer ?
#
loop_
_entity_poly.entity_id
_entity_poly.type
_entity_poly.pdbx_seq_one_letter_code
_entity_poly.pdbx_strand_id
1 'polypeptide(L)'
;MEKSRMNLPKGPDTLCFDKDEFMKEDFDVDHFVSDCRKRVQLEALRDDLELYYKLLKTAMVELINKDYADFVNLSTNLVGMDRALSQLSVPLGQLREEVLSLRSSVSEGIRAVDERMSKQEDIRKKKICVLRLIQVIRSVEKIEKILNSQHSKETSALEASSPLLTGQILERIATEFNQLQFHAVQSKGMPLLDKIRPRIAGITAMLQQSLEGLLLEGLRTSSVDVIRHCLRTYATIDKARDAEALVGQVLVKPYVDEVIVEQIADAHPSDLQLMYRKLLEFVPHHCRLLREVTGGATSSEKGNTVPGYDFLVNSVWPEIVRGLEEKLPSLFNAGNPDAFHQLLLRPISNESAKDIKKPSGTGSKDPSVAQGNCEDRGSGPSETKPVVPVSSTQLVYVVADLDRLQEQLPELLETIRPKLEVIGFKNFSSISAALEDSRLSLSACVPALSDRVTQDLSESCFSHLKSALEVPRLYRRTNKEVPTTASSYVDSALKPLHQLQSGHKDKLKQAIIQQWLEGALSESTHKYYETVSDVLNSVRKMEESLKRLKQARRTAPATPAGPSGGGMSDDDKIRLQLALDVAYLGEQIEKIGLRTKDIRSFPALTELVAAAKDQATAGQP
;
A
#
# COMPACT_ATOMS: atom_id res chain seq x y z
N MET A 1 -56.16 3.54 6.87
CA MET A 1 -57.34 2.91 7.52
C MET A 1 -58.43 3.96 7.58
N GLU A 2 -59.28 4.03 6.55
CA GLU A 2 -60.53 4.78 6.64
C GLU A 2 -61.35 4.17 7.78
N LYS A 3 -61.67 4.97 8.81
CA LYS A 3 -62.69 4.59 9.81
C LYS A 3 -63.98 4.44 9.02
N SER A 4 -64.33 3.20 8.69
CA SER A 4 -65.61 2.83 8.10
C SER A 4 -66.70 3.44 8.97
N ARG A 5 -67.38 4.46 8.46
CA ARG A 5 -68.57 5.03 9.11
C ARG A 5 -69.57 3.87 9.21
N MET A 6 -69.67 3.28 10.41
CA MET A 6 -70.71 2.32 10.75
C MET A 6 -72.04 3.02 10.45
N ASN A 7 -72.69 2.65 9.34
CA ASN A 7 -73.95 3.24 8.91
C ASN A 7 -75.07 2.75 9.84
N LEU A 8 -75.18 3.36 11.01
CA LEU A 8 -76.34 3.22 11.85
C LEU A 8 -77.58 3.78 11.13
N PRO A 9 -78.77 3.22 11.39
CA PRO A 9 -80.02 3.75 10.84
C PRO A 9 -80.20 5.22 11.25
N LYS A 10 -80.56 6.09 10.29
CA LYS A 10 -80.87 7.50 10.57
C LYS A 10 -82.10 7.57 11.47
N GLY A 11 -81.90 7.84 12.76
CA GLY A 11 -83.01 8.15 13.67
C GLY A 11 -83.73 9.46 13.27
N PRO A 12 -84.95 9.72 13.75
CA PRO A 12 -85.73 10.90 13.39
C PRO A 12 -84.99 12.21 13.71
N ASP A 13 -85.18 13.24 12.87
CA ASP A 13 -84.54 14.57 13.01
C ASP A 13 -85.07 15.39 14.20
N THR A 14 -86.01 14.83 14.96
CA THR A 14 -86.67 15.45 16.12
C THR A 14 -85.98 15.12 17.45
N LEU A 15 -84.88 14.35 17.45
CA LEU A 15 -84.19 13.96 18.68
C LEU A 15 -83.49 15.16 19.32
N CYS A 16 -83.59 15.26 20.65
CA CYS A 16 -82.95 16.33 21.42
C CYS A 16 -81.43 16.23 21.61
N PHE A 17 -80.77 15.20 21.04
CA PHE A 17 -79.33 14.95 21.17
C PHE A 17 -78.68 14.49 19.86
N ASP A 18 -77.36 14.67 19.76
CA ASP A 18 -76.56 14.18 18.64
C ASP A 18 -76.17 12.70 18.86
N LYS A 19 -76.36 11.87 17.82
CA LYS A 19 -76.13 10.42 17.87
C LYS A 19 -74.64 10.07 17.82
N ASP A 20 -73.84 10.95 17.22
CA ASP A 20 -72.40 10.75 17.04
C ASP A 20 -71.64 10.86 18.38
N GLU A 21 -72.28 11.42 19.41
CA GLU A 21 -71.72 11.51 20.75
C GLU A 21 -71.54 10.14 21.43
N PHE A 22 -72.43 9.18 21.16
CA PHE A 22 -72.32 7.80 21.65
C PHE A 22 -71.18 6.99 21.00
N MET A 23 -70.59 7.49 19.92
CA MET A 23 -69.51 6.82 19.18
C MET A 23 -68.12 7.36 19.53
N LYS A 24 -68.03 8.33 20.44
CA LYS A 24 -66.76 8.87 20.93
C LYS A 24 -66.15 7.88 21.93
N GLU A 25 -64.84 7.66 21.83
CA GLU A 25 -64.09 6.76 22.73
C GLU A 25 -64.12 7.27 24.20
N ASP A 26 -64.34 8.57 24.41
CA ASP A 26 -64.39 9.24 25.72
C ASP A 26 -65.82 9.58 26.18
N PHE A 27 -66.83 8.78 25.79
CA PHE A 27 -68.22 9.07 26.14
C PHE A 27 -68.47 8.98 27.66
N ASP A 28 -68.96 10.09 28.24
CA ASP A 28 -69.33 10.20 29.64
C ASP A 28 -70.83 10.51 29.79
N VAL A 29 -71.52 9.66 30.56
CA VAL A 29 -72.98 9.72 30.74
C VAL A 29 -73.40 10.97 31.50
N ASP A 30 -72.65 11.34 32.54
CA ASP A 30 -72.99 12.47 33.41
C ASP A 30 -72.79 13.80 32.68
N HIS A 31 -71.72 13.90 31.89
CA HIS A 31 -71.45 15.03 31.00
C HIS A 31 -72.53 15.16 29.92
N PHE A 32 -72.88 14.05 29.26
CA PHE A 32 -73.90 14.02 28.22
C PHE A 32 -75.29 14.44 28.72
N VAL A 33 -75.73 13.89 29.86
CA VAL A 33 -77.03 14.24 30.46
C VAL A 33 -77.04 15.68 30.96
N SER A 34 -75.93 16.18 31.52
CA SER A 34 -75.78 17.58 31.94
C SER A 34 -75.92 18.56 30.77
N ASP A 35 -75.30 18.26 29.62
CA ASP A 35 -75.38 19.08 28.41
C ASP A 35 -76.73 19.00 27.70
N CYS A 36 -77.44 17.87 27.80
CA CYS A 36 -78.80 17.74 27.29
C CYS A 36 -79.84 18.44 28.20
N ARG A 37 -79.64 18.39 29.53
CA ARG A 37 -80.50 19.07 30.51
C ARG A 37 -80.49 20.60 30.39
N LYS A 38 -79.40 21.19 29.86
CA LYS A 38 -79.33 22.63 29.53
C LYS A 38 -80.29 23.01 28.38
N ARG A 39 -80.67 22.06 27.53
CA ARG A 39 -81.41 22.28 26.28
C ARG A 39 -82.86 21.81 26.34
N VAL A 40 -83.16 20.73 27.06
CA VAL A 40 -84.49 20.07 27.05
C VAL A 40 -84.86 19.52 28.45
N GLN A 41 -86.17 19.35 28.72
CA GLN A 41 -86.68 18.69 29.93
C GLN A 41 -86.29 17.20 29.97
N LEU A 42 -86.04 16.66 31.17
CA LEU A 42 -85.52 15.30 31.37
C LEU A 42 -86.50 14.22 30.87
N GLU A 43 -87.79 14.50 30.92
CA GLU A 43 -88.87 13.63 30.46
C GLU A 43 -88.82 13.43 28.94
N ALA A 44 -88.63 14.53 28.19
CA ALA A 44 -88.48 14.48 26.73
C ALA A 44 -87.16 13.81 26.31
N LEU A 45 -86.06 14.04 27.05
CA LEU A 45 -84.80 13.33 26.82
C LEU A 45 -84.93 11.82 27.01
N ARG A 46 -85.63 11.39 28.08
CA ARG A 46 -85.88 9.96 28.33
C ARG A 46 -86.69 9.34 27.19
N ASP A 47 -87.76 10.00 26.77
CA ASP A 47 -88.66 9.46 25.75
C ASP A 47 -87.96 9.38 24.37
N ASP A 48 -87.12 10.36 24.03
CA ASP A 48 -86.28 10.36 22.83
C ASP A 48 -85.18 9.28 22.88
N LEU A 49 -84.54 9.07 24.04
CA LEU A 49 -83.58 7.98 24.23
C LEU A 49 -84.23 6.60 24.09
N GLU A 50 -85.45 6.44 24.63
CA GLU A 50 -86.19 5.18 24.52
C GLU A 50 -86.62 4.91 23.07
N LEU A 51 -87.03 5.95 22.34
CA LEU A 51 -87.34 5.85 20.91
C LEU A 51 -86.10 5.42 20.10
N TYR A 52 -84.96 6.06 20.35
CA TYR A 52 -83.70 5.74 19.67
C TYR A 52 -83.22 4.32 20.02
N TYR A 53 -83.34 3.90 21.27
CA TYR A 53 -83.03 2.53 21.71
C TYR A 53 -83.89 1.49 20.97
N LYS A 54 -85.21 1.71 20.86
CA LYS A 54 -86.10 0.79 20.13
C LYS A 54 -85.71 0.69 18.65
N LEU A 55 -85.36 1.81 18.03
CA LEU A 55 -84.93 1.85 16.62
C LEU A 55 -83.60 1.12 16.40
N LEU A 56 -82.61 1.34 17.26
CA LEU A 56 -81.33 0.61 17.26
C LEU A 56 -81.53 -0.89 17.47
N LYS A 57 -82.39 -1.28 18.42
CA LYS A 57 -82.67 -2.69 18.72
C LYS A 57 -83.26 -3.41 17.51
N THR A 58 -84.22 -2.79 16.81
CA THR A 58 -84.81 -3.36 15.60
C THR A 58 -83.78 -3.49 14.49
N ALA A 59 -82.99 -2.44 14.23
CA ALA A 59 -81.96 -2.47 13.20
C ALA A 59 -80.83 -3.48 13.50
N MET A 60 -80.47 -3.69 14.76
CA MET A 60 -79.51 -4.72 15.17
C MET A 60 -80.03 -6.12 14.83
N VAL A 61 -81.32 -6.39 15.13
CA VAL A 61 -81.94 -7.68 14.82
C VAL A 61 -82.01 -7.89 13.30
N GLU A 62 -82.31 -6.85 12.53
CA GLU A 62 -82.29 -6.93 11.06
C GLU A 62 -80.90 -7.19 10.50
N LEU A 63 -79.85 -6.53 11.01
CA LEU A 63 -78.46 -6.78 10.63
C LEU A 63 -78.02 -8.20 10.95
N ILE A 64 -78.31 -8.67 12.17
CA ILE A 64 -77.98 -10.04 12.58
C ILE A 64 -78.71 -11.05 11.70
N ASN A 65 -80.00 -10.84 11.42
CA ASN A 65 -80.78 -11.76 10.58
C ASN A 65 -80.35 -11.71 9.11
N LYS A 66 -79.90 -10.56 8.60
CA LYS A 66 -79.40 -10.39 7.23
C LYS A 66 -78.09 -11.13 7.01
N ASP A 67 -77.19 -11.05 7.98
CA ASP A 67 -75.85 -11.65 7.87
C ASP A 67 -75.73 -13.00 8.63
N TYR A 68 -76.86 -13.55 9.12
CA TYR A 68 -76.91 -14.80 9.89
C TYR A 68 -76.32 -15.98 9.11
N ALA A 69 -76.66 -16.08 7.82
CA ALA A 69 -76.17 -17.13 6.94
C ALA A 69 -74.64 -17.06 6.75
N ASP A 70 -74.09 -15.85 6.66
CA ASP A 70 -72.65 -15.63 6.49
C ASP A 70 -71.89 -15.93 7.79
N PHE A 71 -72.44 -15.57 8.94
CA PHE A 71 -71.86 -15.88 10.24
C PHE A 71 -71.83 -17.40 10.54
N VAL A 72 -72.91 -18.11 10.18
CA VAL A 72 -72.99 -19.57 10.32
C VAL A 72 -72.02 -20.27 9.35
N ASN A 73 -71.89 -19.79 8.11
CA ASN A 73 -70.93 -20.34 7.16
C ASN A 73 -69.48 -20.09 7.61
N LEU A 74 -69.16 -18.90 8.10
CA LEU A 74 -67.82 -18.56 8.60
C LEU A 74 -67.44 -19.40 9.83
N SER A 75 -68.35 -19.54 10.80
CA SER A 75 -68.13 -20.37 11.99
C SER A 75 -67.96 -21.85 11.65
N THR A 76 -68.73 -22.37 10.70
CA THR A 76 -68.60 -23.76 10.24
C THR A 76 -67.26 -24.01 9.52
N ASN A 77 -66.80 -23.07 8.70
CA ASN A 77 -65.52 -23.16 8.00
C ASN A 77 -64.31 -23.00 8.94
N LEU A 78 -64.41 -22.16 9.97
CA LEU A 78 -63.35 -22.02 10.98
C LEU A 78 -63.12 -23.32 11.77
N VAL A 79 -64.19 -24.06 12.10
CA VAL A 79 -64.12 -25.30 12.91
C VAL A 79 -63.40 -26.45 12.17
N GLY A 80 -63.22 -26.38 10.84
CA GLY A 80 -62.43 -27.34 10.07
C GLY A 80 -61.00 -26.90 9.75
N MET A 81 -60.68 -25.61 9.91
CA MET A 81 -59.42 -25.03 9.44
C MET A 81 -58.21 -25.51 10.27
N ASP A 82 -58.37 -25.71 11.58
CA ASP A 82 -57.29 -26.22 12.45
C ASP A 82 -56.82 -27.63 12.03
N ARG A 83 -57.74 -28.45 11.52
CA ARG A 83 -57.42 -29.79 11.03
C ARG A 83 -56.68 -29.75 9.70
N ALA A 84 -57.08 -28.88 8.78
CA ALA A 84 -56.34 -28.66 7.53
C ALA A 84 -54.95 -28.05 7.80
N LEU A 85 -54.87 -27.10 8.74
CA LEU A 85 -53.62 -26.45 9.14
C LEU A 85 -52.65 -27.46 9.78
N SER A 86 -53.14 -28.36 10.64
CA SER A 86 -52.31 -29.43 11.22
C SER A 86 -51.89 -30.49 10.22
N GLN A 87 -52.75 -30.82 9.24
CA GLN A 87 -52.39 -31.73 8.15
C GLN A 87 -51.29 -31.18 7.22
N LEU A 88 -51.16 -29.85 7.12
CA LEU A 88 -50.11 -29.19 6.35
C LEU A 88 -48.86 -28.89 7.19
N SER A 89 -49.02 -28.49 8.46
CA SER A 89 -47.89 -28.06 9.29
C SER A 89 -46.96 -29.21 9.68
N VAL A 90 -47.50 -30.41 9.89
CA VAL A 90 -46.70 -31.58 10.30
C VAL A 90 -45.75 -32.04 9.17
N PRO A 91 -46.22 -32.30 7.92
CA PRO A 91 -45.32 -32.67 6.82
C PRO A 91 -44.33 -31.56 6.46
N LEU A 92 -44.74 -30.28 6.55
CA LEU A 92 -43.83 -29.15 6.33
C LEU A 92 -42.74 -29.08 7.42
N GLY A 93 -43.08 -29.39 8.67
CA GLY A 93 -42.13 -29.51 9.76
C GLY A 93 -41.11 -30.63 9.53
N GLN A 94 -41.60 -31.82 9.12
CA GLN A 94 -40.75 -32.97 8.80
C GLN A 94 -39.81 -32.68 7.62
N LEU A 95 -40.35 -32.12 6.53
CA LEU A 95 -39.54 -31.73 5.37
C LEU A 95 -38.47 -30.71 5.75
N ARG A 96 -38.79 -29.75 6.63
CA ARG A 96 -37.80 -28.80 7.16
C ARG A 96 -36.68 -29.51 7.91
N GLU A 97 -37.00 -30.49 8.75
CA GLU A 97 -36.00 -31.27 9.49
C GLU A 97 -35.13 -32.11 8.56
N GLU A 98 -35.72 -32.77 7.55
CA GLU A 98 -34.97 -33.53 6.55
C GLU A 98 -34.02 -32.63 5.74
N VAL A 99 -34.48 -31.45 5.33
CA VAL A 99 -33.64 -30.46 4.63
C VAL A 99 -32.52 -29.95 5.53
N LEU A 100 -32.79 -29.69 6.82
CA LEU A 100 -31.75 -29.29 7.77
C LEU A 100 -30.71 -30.39 8.00
N SER A 101 -31.16 -31.65 8.09
CA SER A 101 -30.29 -32.82 8.21
C SER A 101 -29.41 -32.99 6.97
N LEU A 102 -30.00 -32.95 5.77
CA LEU A 102 -29.28 -33.02 4.51
C LEU A 102 -28.25 -31.88 4.38
N ARG A 103 -28.64 -30.64 4.74
CA ARG A 103 -27.73 -29.50 4.76
C ARG A 103 -26.55 -29.75 5.70
N SER A 104 -26.79 -30.34 6.87
CA SER A 104 -25.72 -30.71 7.80
C SER A 104 -24.76 -31.74 7.20
N SER A 105 -25.29 -32.80 6.59
CA SER A 105 -24.46 -33.83 5.94
C SER A 105 -23.64 -33.29 4.78
N VAL A 106 -24.21 -32.38 3.96
CA VAL A 106 -23.49 -31.72 2.87
C VAL A 106 -22.39 -30.82 3.42
N SER A 107 -22.67 -30.01 4.44
CA SER A 107 -21.66 -29.16 5.09
C SER A 107 -20.51 -29.97 5.68
N GLU A 108 -20.81 -31.12 6.29
CA GLU A 108 -19.78 -32.03 6.79
C GLU A 108 -18.93 -32.63 5.65
N GLY A 109 -19.56 -33.01 4.54
CA GLY A 109 -18.88 -33.46 3.33
C GLY A 109 -17.95 -32.40 2.75
N ILE A 110 -18.41 -31.15 2.65
CA ILE A 110 -17.60 -30.01 2.18
C ILE A 110 -16.38 -29.83 3.09
N ARG A 111 -16.60 -29.78 4.41
CA ARG A 111 -15.49 -29.63 5.38
C ARG A 111 -14.48 -30.77 5.28
N ALA A 112 -14.94 -32.01 5.09
CA ALA A 112 -14.07 -33.16 4.90
C ALA A 112 -13.24 -33.05 3.61
N VAL A 113 -13.84 -32.58 2.51
CA VAL A 113 -13.12 -32.33 1.24
C VAL A 113 -12.08 -31.21 1.42
N ASP A 114 -12.44 -30.11 2.07
CA ASP A 114 -11.51 -28.99 2.33
C ASP A 114 -10.31 -29.44 3.17
N GLU A 115 -10.54 -30.22 4.23
CA GLU A 115 -9.45 -30.80 5.02
C GLU A 115 -8.55 -31.71 4.19
N ARG A 116 -9.12 -32.51 3.28
CA ARG A 116 -8.36 -33.41 2.40
C ARG A 116 -7.57 -32.63 1.36
N MET A 117 -8.14 -31.57 0.79
CA MET A 117 -7.48 -30.66 -0.15
C MET A 117 -6.32 -29.94 0.53
N SER A 118 -6.51 -29.42 1.75
CA SER A 118 -5.42 -28.82 2.54
C SER A 118 -4.29 -29.82 2.82
N LYS A 119 -4.64 -31.05 3.24
CA LYS A 119 -3.65 -32.13 3.46
C LYS A 119 -2.91 -32.47 2.16
N GLN A 120 -3.60 -32.50 1.02
CA GLN A 120 -3.00 -32.78 -0.28
C GLN A 120 -2.01 -31.69 -0.69
N GLU A 121 -2.34 -30.41 -0.48
CA GLU A 121 -1.43 -29.30 -0.76
C GLU A 121 -0.19 -29.34 0.15
N ASP A 122 -0.36 -29.66 1.43
CA ASP A 122 0.77 -29.84 2.36
C ASP A 122 1.67 -31.01 1.96
N ILE A 123 1.09 -32.14 1.55
CA ILE A 123 1.84 -33.28 1.02
C ILE A 123 2.56 -32.90 -0.27
N ARG A 124 1.93 -32.13 -1.16
CA ARG A 124 2.55 -31.65 -2.41
C ARG A 124 3.75 -30.75 -2.12
N LYS A 125 3.62 -29.81 -1.18
CA LYS A 125 4.73 -28.96 -0.70
C LYS A 125 5.87 -29.82 -0.15
N LYS A 126 5.57 -30.76 0.77
CA LYS A 126 6.57 -31.70 1.33
C LYS A 126 7.24 -32.54 0.24
N LYS A 127 6.50 -33.02 -0.76
CA LYS A 127 7.05 -33.77 -1.90
C LYS A 127 8.03 -32.94 -2.73
N ILE A 128 7.69 -31.69 -3.05
CA ILE A 128 8.60 -30.77 -3.76
C ILE A 128 9.87 -30.53 -2.95
N CYS A 129 9.73 -30.33 -1.65
CA CYS A 129 10.85 -30.16 -0.73
C CYS A 129 11.81 -31.36 -0.73
N VAL A 130 11.28 -32.58 -0.63
CA VAL A 130 12.08 -33.82 -0.69
C VAL A 130 12.76 -33.99 -2.04
N LEU A 131 12.08 -33.74 -3.15
CA LEU A 131 12.67 -33.84 -4.48
C LEU A 131 13.85 -32.87 -4.67
N ARG A 132 13.71 -31.63 -4.18
CA ARG A 132 14.80 -30.64 -4.19
C ARG A 132 16.00 -31.09 -3.37
N LEU A 133 15.73 -31.68 -2.20
CA LEU A 133 16.76 -32.16 -1.30
C LEU A 133 17.53 -33.37 -1.88
N ILE A 134 16.83 -34.27 -2.57
CA ILE A 134 17.47 -35.35 -3.34
C ILE A 134 18.40 -34.75 -4.40
N GLN A 135 17.98 -33.68 -5.07
CA GLN A 135 18.83 -33.00 -6.05
C GLN A 135 20.07 -32.38 -5.39
N VAL A 136 19.92 -31.72 -4.25
CA VAL A 136 21.05 -31.20 -3.45
C VAL A 136 22.04 -32.31 -3.11
N ILE A 137 21.57 -33.44 -2.58
CA ILE A 137 22.44 -34.58 -2.22
C ILE A 137 23.15 -35.13 -3.46
N ARG A 138 22.44 -35.33 -4.58
CA ARG A 138 23.04 -35.81 -5.83
C ARG A 138 24.10 -34.86 -6.37
N SER A 139 23.88 -33.55 -6.30
CA SER A 139 24.87 -32.56 -6.70
C SER A 139 26.10 -32.59 -5.79
N VAL A 140 25.93 -32.71 -4.46
CA VAL A 140 27.04 -32.88 -3.51
C VAL A 140 27.85 -34.15 -3.83
N GLU A 141 27.19 -35.29 -3.98
CA GLU A 141 27.85 -36.57 -4.31
C GLU A 141 28.58 -36.52 -5.65
N LYS A 142 27.99 -35.86 -6.65
CA LYS A 142 28.62 -35.66 -7.96
C LYS A 142 29.87 -34.81 -7.86
N ILE A 143 29.84 -33.72 -7.09
CA ILE A 143 31.00 -32.86 -6.85
C ILE A 143 32.08 -33.62 -6.07
N GLU A 144 31.73 -34.30 -4.98
CA GLU A 144 32.66 -35.13 -4.20
C GLU A 144 33.29 -36.24 -5.07
N LYS A 145 32.52 -36.86 -5.98
CA LYS A 145 33.05 -37.87 -6.92
C LYS A 145 34.04 -37.27 -7.92
N ILE A 146 33.75 -36.09 -8.47
CA ILE A 146 34.68 -35.39 -9.37
C ILE A 146 35.96 -35.05 -8.61
N LEU A 147 35.85 -34.56 -7.37
CA LEU A 147 36.98 -34.20 -6.52
C LEU A 147 37.83 -35.43 -6.14
N ASN A 148 37.22 -36.52 -5.68
CA ASN A 148 37.91 -37.74 -5.28
C ASN A 148 38.56 -38.47 -6.46
N SER A 149 38.01 -38.33 -7.68
CA SER A 149 38.64 -38.89 -8.88
C SER A 149 39.98 -38.23 -9.24
N GLN A 150 40.26 -37.03 -8.70
CA GLN A 150 41.54 -36.34 -8.86
C GLN A 150 42.58 -36.85 -7.86
N HIS A 151 42.23 -36.94 -6.57
CA HIS A 151 43.14 -37.47 -5.55
C HIS A 151 43.55 -38.93 -5.79
N SER A 152 42.69 -39.74 -6.42
CA SER A 152 43.02 -41.14 -6.76
C SER A 152 44.06 -41.28 -7.89
N LYS A 153 44.36 -40.23 -8.66
CA LYS A 153 45.36 -40.25 -9.74
C LYS A 153 46.73 -39.69 -9.32
N GLU A 154 46.89 -39.24 -8.08
CA GLU A 154 48.15 -38.70 -7.56
C GLU A 154 49.22 -39.78 -7.28
N THR A 155 48.94 -41.08 -7.49
CA THR A 155 49.90 -42.18 -7.24
C THR A 155 50.77 -42.56 -8.45
N SER A 156 50.68 -41.88 -9.61
CA SER A 156 51.58 -42.09 -10.75
C SER A 156 52.29 -40.80 -11.13
N ALA A 157 53.47 -40.62 -10.55
CA ALA A 157 54.27 -39.40 -10.48
C ALA A 157 54.95 -38.91 -11.78
N LEU A 158 54.35 -39.04 -12.96
CA LEU A 158 55.01 -38.61 -14.22
C LEU A 158 54.14 -37.82 -15.22
N GLU A 159 52.87 -37.54 -14.90
CA GLU A 159 52.07 -36.56 -15.65
C GLU A 159 51.45 -35.60 -14.65
N ALA A 160 52.24 -34.64 -14.16
CA ALA A 160 51.72 -33.50 -13.42
C ALA A 160 50.65 -32.82 -14.30
N SER A 161 49.40 -32.89 -13.87
CA SER A 161 48.24 -32.36 -14.55
C SER A 161 48.48 -30.90 -14.91
N SER A 162 48.45 -30.59 -16.21
CA SER A 162 48.55 -29.22 -16.71
C SER A 162 47.62 -28.29 -15.91
N PRO A 163 48.08 -27.11 -15.46
CA PRO A 163 47.26 -26.15 -14.71
C PRO A 163 45.94 -25.79 -15.42
N LEU A 164 45.95 -25.87 -16.75
CA LEU A 164 44.77 -25.71 -17.61
C LEU A 164 43.73 -26.82 -17.41
N LEU A 165 44.15 -28.07 -17.24
CA LEU A 165 43.25 -29.21 -17.02
C LEU A 165 42.57 -29.10 -15.65
N THR A 166 43.35 -28.70 -14.64
CA THR A 166 42.84 -28.38 -13.29
C THR A 166 41.81 -27.25 -13.35
N GLY A 167 42.08 -26.18 -14.12
CA GLY A 167 41.15 -25.07 -14.35
C GLY A 167 39.83 -25.51 -15.01
N GLN A 168 39.88 -26.37 -16.03
CA GLN A 168 38.68 -26.89 -16.70
C GLN A 168 37.80 -27.77 -15.80
N ILE A 169 38.43 -28.58 -14.93
CA ILE A 169 37.71 -29.39 -13.96
C ILE A 169 37.04 -28.51 -12.90
N LEU A 170 37.74 -27.45 -12.47
CA LEU A 170 37.25 -26.48 -11.50
C LEU A 170 36.03 -25.71 -12.02
N GLU A 171 36.03 -25.34 -13.30
CA GLU A 171 34.89 -24.71 -13.97
C GLU A 171 33.66 -25.65 -14.00
N ARG A 172 33.88 -26.94 -14.28
CA ARG A 172 32.81 -27.95 -14.20
C ARG A 172 32.29 -28.12 -12.77
N ILE A 173 33.18 -28.10 -11.77
CA ILE A 173 32.76 -28.14 -10.36
C ILE A 173 31.97 -26.88 -9.99
N ALA A 174 32.42 -25.70 -10.43
CA ALA A 174 31.77 -24.43 -10.14
C ALA A 174 30.36 -24.34 -10.73
N THR A 175 30.13 -24.84 -11.95
CA THR A 175 28.79 -24.88 -12.55
C THR A 175 27.83 -25.79 -11.77
N GLU A 176 28.28 -26.97 -11.34
CA GLU A 176 27.49 -27.88 -10.49
C GLU A 176 27.30 -27.30 -9.07
N PHE A 177 28.30 -26.60 -8.55
CA PHE A 177 28.24 -25.93 -7.26
C PHE A 177 27.22 -24.78 -7.26
N ASN A 178 27.16 -24.01 -8.35
CA ASN A 178 26.15 -22.95 -8.49
C ASN A 178 24.73 -23.54 -8.54
N GLN A 179 24.52 -24.65 -9.27
CA GLN A 179 23.25 -25.39 -9.26
C GLN A 179 22.90 -25.92 -7.86
N LEU A 180 23.89 -26.45 -7.13
CA LEU A 180 23.75 -26.88 -5.74
C LEU A 180 23.33 -25.71 -4.84
N GLN A 181 23.98 -24.56 -4.97
CA GLN A 181 23.68 -23.35 -4.19
C GLN A 181 22.26 -22.84 -4.47
N PHE A 182 21.83 -22.83 -5.74
CA PHE A 182 20.46 -22.49 -6.13
C PHE A 182 19.42 -23.38 -5.45
N HIS A 183 19.61 -24.72 -5.50
CA HIS A 183 18.70 -25.66 -4.87
C HIS A 183 18.74 -25.61 -3.34
N ALA A 184 19.91 -25.34 -2.74
CA ALA A 184 20.08 -25.19 -1.31
C ALA A 184 19.37 -23.94 -0.78
N VAL A 185 19.49 -22.80 -1.47
CA VAL A 185 18.83 -21.54 -1.10
C VAL A 185 17.30 -21.66 -1.16
N GLN A 186 16.77 -22.35 -2.15
CA GLN A 186 15.33 -22.61 -2.25
C GLN A 186 14.79 -23.60 -1.21
N SER A 187 15.67 -24.30 -0.51
CA SER A 187 15.35 -25.32 0.48
C SER A 187 15.59 -24.86 1.92
N LYS A 188 15.73 -23.54 2.13
CA LYS A 188 15.91 -22.92 3.46
C LYS A 188 14.77 -23.31 4.41
N GLY A 189 15.13 -23.65 5.65
CA GLY A 189 14.19 -24.03 6.71
C GLY A 189 13.94 -25.53 6.88
N MET A 190 14.59 -26.40 6.09
CA MET A 190 14.48 -27.85 6.28
C MET A 190 15.57 -28.40 7.23
N PRO A 191 15.21 -29.21 8.25
CA PRO A 191 16.17 -29.80 9.18
C PRO A 191 17.23 -30.69 8.51
N LEU A 192 16.90 -31.31 7.37
CA LEU A 192 17.86 -32.16 6.67
C LEU A 192 18.95 -31.35 5.95
N LEU A 193 18.66 -30.09 5.58
CA LEU A 193 19.66 -29.20 4.98
C LEU A 193 20.76 -28.86 6.01
N ASP A 194 20.42 -28.78 7.29
CA ASP A 194 21.41 -28.56 8.36
C ASP A 194 22.42 -29.70 8.46
N LYS A 195 22.01 -30.94 8.16
CA LYS A 195 22.93 -32.09 8.08
C LYS A 195 23.85 -32.06 6.85
N ILE A 196 23.41 -31.44 5.76
CA ILE A 196 24.17 -31.35 4.51
C ILE A 196 25.06 -30.09 4.49
N ARG A 197 24.72 -29.05 5.26
CA ARG A 197 25.46 -27.78 5.33
C ARG A 197 26.96 -27.96 5.59
N PRO A 198 27.43 -28.83 6.52
CA PRO A 198 28.85 -29.09 6.70
C PRO A 198 29.55 -29.64 5.45
N ARG A 199 28.88 -30.52 4.68
CA ARG A 199 29.42 -31.06 3.43
C ARG A 199 29.54 -29.97 2.35
N ILE A 200 28.52 -29.12 2.22
CA ILE A 200 28.56 -27.96 1.31
C ILE A 200 29.69 -27.00 1.71
N ALA A 201 29.86 -26.73 3.00
CA ALA A 201 30.95 -25.90 3.51
C ALA A 201 32.33 -26.51 3.20
N GLY A 202 32.48 -27.84 3.38
CA GLY A 202 33.69 -28.55 3.00
C GLY A 202 34.02 -28.45 1.51
N ILE A 203 33.02 -28.64 0.63
CA ILE A 203 33.18 -28.44 -0.81
C ILE A 203 33.57 -26.99 -1.13
N THR A 204 32.94 -26.02 -0.49
CA THR A 204 33.23 -24.59 -0.69
C THR A 204 34.67 -24.26 -0.31
N ALA A 205 35.14 -24.76 0.83
CA ALA A 205 36.51 -24.55 1.31
C ALA A 205 37.55 -25.20 0.38
N MET A 206 37.30 -26.45 -0.06
CA MET A 206 38.17 -27.14 -1.01
C MET A 206 38.24 -26.41 -2.35
N LEU A 207 37.10 -25.94 -2.87
CA LEU A 207 37.03 -25.20 -4.12
C LEU A 207 37.78 -23.87 -4.01
N GLN A 208 37.62 -23.16 -2.89
CA GLN A 208 38.30 -21.90 -2.61
C GLN A 208 39.82 -22.08 -2.50
N GLN A 209 40.28 -23.09 -1.77
CA GLN A 209 41.71 -23.40 -1.63
C GLN A 209 42.34 -23.80 -2.98
N SER A 210 41.62 -24.57 -3.78
CA SER A 210 42.08 -24.98 -5.12
C SER A 210 42.16 -23.78 -6.08
N LEU A 211 41.17 -22.88 -6.03
CA LEU A 211 41.15 -21.65 -6.81
C LEU A 211 42.26 -20.67 -6.40
N GLU A 212 42.51 -20.54 -5.09
CA GLU A 212 43.59 -19.73 -4.55
C GLU A 212 44.94 -20.22 -5.06
N GLY A 213 45.21 -21.54 -4.95
CA GLY A 213 46.43 -22.13 -5.48
C GLY A 213 46.62 -21.88 -6.98
N LEU A 214 45.54 -22.02 -7.77
CA LEU A 214 45.57 -21.81 -9.21
C LEU A 214 45.76 -20.32 -9.59
N LEU A 215 45.19 -19.39 -8.82
CA LEU A 215 45.42 -17.96 -9.01
C LEU A 215 46.87 -17.58 -8.70
N LEU A 216 47.44 -18.10 -7.60
CA LEU A 216 48.83 -17.88 -7.22
C LEU A 216 49.80 -18.45 -8.24
N GLU A 217 49.54 -19.66 -8.75
CA GLU A 217 50.32 -20.27 -9.82
C GLU A 217 50.22 -19.46 -11.12
N GLY A 218 49.01 -19.01 -11.48
CA GLY A 218 48.79 -18.15 -12.65
C GLY A 218 49.57 -16.83 -12.57
N LEU A 219 49.60 -16.20 -11.39
CA LEU A 219 50.36 -14.96 -11.15
C LEU A 219 51.87 -15.21 -11.21
N ARG A 220 52.38 -16.31 -10.64
CA ARG A 220 53.81 -16.67 -10.69
C ARG A 220 54.28 -17.01 -12.10
N THR A 221 53.48 -17.78 -12.83
CA THR A 221 53.80 -18.23 -14.20
C THR A 221 53.50 -17.17 -15.26
N SER A 222 52.87 -16.05 -14.88
CA SER A 222 52.43 -14.99 -15.80
C SER A 222 51.52 -15.51 -16.92
N SER A 223 50.77 -16.58 -16.65
CA SER A 223 49.89 -17.22 -17.64
C SER A 223 48.50 -16.59 -17.67
N VAL A 224 48.21 -15.88 -18.76
CA VAL A 224 46.92 -15.21 -18.98
C VAL A 224 45.76 -16.21 -19.00
N ASP A 225 45.96 -17.40 -19.58
CA ASP A 225 44.90 -18.40 -19.70
C ASP A 225 44.52 -19.00 -18.36
N VAL A 226 45.49 -19.29 -17.49
CA VAL A 226 45.24 -19.85 -16.15
C VAL A 226 44.50 -18.84 -15.28
N ILE A 227 44.94 -17.58 -15.27
CA ILE A 227 44.27 -16.50 -14.53
C ILE A 227 42.85 -16.29 -15.07
N ARG A 228 42.66 -16.30 -16.40
CA ARG A 228 41.32 -16.15 -17.00
C ARG A 228 40.36 -17.25 -16.57
N HIS A 229 40.79 -18.51 -16.62
CA HIS A 229 39.95 -19.63 -16.16
C HIS A 229 39.67 -19.52 -14.65
N CYS A 230 40.65 -19.12 -13.85
CA CYS A 230 40.49 -18.91 -12.42
C CYS A 230 39.41 -17.85 -12.11
N LEU A 231 39.53 -16.67 -12.71
CA LEU A 231 38.61 -15.56 -12.48
C LEU A 231 37.20 -15.86 -13.00
N ARG A 232 37.05 -16.55 -14.14
CA ARG A 232 35.72 -17.03 -14.57
C ARG A 232 35.10 -17.99 -13.56
N THR A 233 35.92 -18.86 -12.98
CA THR A 233 35.45 -19.83 -11.98
C THR A 233 35.03 -19.13 -10.69
N TYR A 234 35.82 -18.17 -10.19
CA TYR A 234 35.47 -17.32 -9.05
C TYR A 234 34.17 -16.52 -9.28
N ALA A 235 33.97 -15.98 -10.49
CA ALA A 235 32.74 -15.28 -10.86
C ALA A 235 31.53 -16.23 -10.89
N THR A 236 31.71 -17.46 -11.37
CA THR A 236 30.63 -18.47 -11.46
C THR A 236 30.12 -18.90 -10.08
N ILE A 237 30.99 -18.91 -9.06
CA ILE A 237 30.63 -19.23 -7.67
C ILE A 237 30.26 -18.00 -6.83
N ASP A 238 30.14 -16.83 -7.45
CA ASP A 238 29.81 -15.57 -6.77
C ASP A 238 30.81 -15.18 -5.65
N LYS A 239 32.10 -15.48 -5.86
CA LYS A 239 33.20 -15.19 -4.92
C LYS A 239 34.26 -14.26 -5.53
N ALA A 240 33.85 -13.29 -6.34
CA ALA A 240 34.77 -12.32 -6.96
C ALA A 240 35.59 -11.53 -5.93
N ARG A 241 34.96 -11.13 -4.81
CA ARG A 241 35.62 -10.40 -3.72
C ARG A 241 36.75 -11.18 -3.05
N ASP A 242 36.61 -12.51 -2.93
CA ASP A 242 37.64 -13.34 -2.32
C ASP A 242 38.91 -13.34 -3.18
N ALA A 243 38.76 -13.35 -4.51
CA ALA A 243 39.87 -13.22 -5.45
C ALA A 243 40.52 -11.82 -5.43
N GLU A 244 39.72 -10.76 -5.35
CA GLU A 244 40.22 -9.38 -5.21
C GLU A 244 41.01 -9.20 -3.90
N ALA A 245 40.50 -9.72 -2.79
CA ALA A 245 41.18 -9.68 -1.49
C ALA A 245 42.50 -10.47 -1.52
N LEU A 246 42.50 -11.65 -2.14
CA LEU A 246 43.70 -12.48 -2.29
C LEU A 246 44.81 -11.77 -3.10
N VAL A 247 44.44 -11.11 -4.21
CA VAL A 247 45.38 -10.27 -4.98
C VAL A 247 45.91 -9.12 -4.13
N GLY A 248 45.05 -8.45 -3.35
CA GLY A 248 45.47 -7.42 -2.41
C GLY A 248 46.52 -7.92 -1.42
N GLN A 249 46.26 -9.06 -0.77
CA GLN A 249 47.14 -9.62 0.24
C GLN A 249 48.47 -10.17 -0.30
N VAL A 250 48.47 -10.78 -1.49
CA VAL A 250 49.65 -11.50 -1.99
C VAL A 250 50.50 -10.65 -2.93
N LEU A 251 49.89 -9.75 -3.70
CA LEU A 251 50.59 -8.93 -4.67
C LEU A 251 50.81 -7.49 -4.19
N VAL A 252 49.77 -6.85 -3.63
CA VAL A 252 49.81 -5.42 -3.30
C VAL A 252 50.46 -5.19 -1.94
N LYS A 253 50.04 -5.92 -0.92
CA LYS A 253 50.51 -5.74 0.46
C LYS A 253 52.03 -5.83 0.60
N PRO A 254 52.74 -6.84 0.04
CA PRO A 254 54.20 -6.91 0.16
C PRO A 254 54.91 -5.71 -0.46
N TYR A 255 54.40 -5.21 -1.60
CA TYR A 255 54.96 -4.04 -2.27
C TYR A 255 54.69 -2.75 -1.49
N VAL A 256 53.47 -2.57 -0.98
CA VAL A 256 53.12 -1.45 -0.11
C VAL A 256 53.94 -1.48 1.17
N ASP A 257 54.20 -2.67 1.72
CA ASP A 257 55.00 -2.83 2.92
C ASP A 257 56.49 -2.47 2.71
N GLU A 258 57.02 -2.71 1.51
CA GLU A 258 58.38 -2.33 1.10
C GLU A 258 58.50 -0.82 0.83
N VAL A 259 57.47 -0.21 0.24
CA VAL A 259 57.50 1.19 -0.19
C VAL A 259 57.11 2.17 0.93
N ILE A 260 56.15 1.80 1.77
CA ILE A 260 55.70 2.60 2.91
C ILE A 260 56.47 2.15 4.15
N VAL A 261 57.46 2.95 4.55
CA VAL A 261 58.33 2.73 5.71
C VAL A 261 58.18 3.92 6.66
N GLU A 262 58.07 3.67 7.97
CA GLU A 262 57.90 4.72 9.01
C GLU A 262 58.98 5.81 8.95
N GLN A 263 60.20 5.46 8.50
CA GLN A 263 61.35 6.35 8.37
C GLN A 263 61.14 7.50 7.36
N ILE A 264 60.13 7.40 6.49
CA ILE A 264 59.77 8.44 5.52
C ILE A 264 58.96 9.57 6.18
N ALA A 265 58.33 9.32 7.35
CA ALA A 265 57.56 10.32 8.08
C ALA A 265 58.43 11.46 8.65
N ASP A 266 59.68 11.15 9.00
CA ASP A 266 60.64 12.12 9.58
C ASP A 266 61.51 12.81 8.51
N ALA A 267 61.40 12.38 7.25
CA ALA A 267 62.26 12.81 6.15
C ALA A 267 61.61 13.89 5.28
N HIS A 268 62.41 14.50 4.39
CA HIS A 268 62.07 15.75 3.71
C HIS A 268 60.84 15.58 2.78
N PRO A 269 60.10 16.65 2.43
CA PRO A 269 58.93 16.59 1.54
C PRO A 269 59.18 15.93 0.17
N SER A 270 60.43 15.83 -0.27
CA SER A 270 60.87 15.11 -1.47
C SER A 270 60.74 13.59 -1.35
N ASP A 271 60.92 13.05 -0.16
CA ASP A 271 60.93 11.60 0.10
C ASP A 271 59.51 11.03 0.05
N LEU A 272 58.52 11.84 0.48
CA LEU A 272 57.10 11.53 0.33
C LEU A 272 56.65 11.55 -1.14
N GLN A 273 57.12 12.53 -1.93
CA GLN A 273 56.83 12.57 -3.37
C GLN A 273 57.42 11.37 -4.12
N LEU A 274 58.61 10.90 -3.71
CA LEU A 274 59.22 9.70 -4.26
C LEU A 274 58.43 8.44 -3.88
N MET A 275 57.93 8.36 -2.65
CA MET A 275 57.08 7.25 -2.18
C MET A 275 55.77 7.19 -2.98
N TYR A 276 55.07 8.30 -3.16
CA TYR A 276 53.87 8.34 -4.00
C TYR A 276 54.16 7.98 -5.46
N ARG A 277 55.31 8.39 -6.01
CA ARG A 277 55.71 8.01 -7.38
C ARG A 277 55.91 6.50 -7.49
N LYS A 278 56.59 5.87 -6.53
CA LYS A 278 56.76 4.41 -6.49
C LYS A 278 55.42 3.67 -6.36
N LEU A 279 54.52 4.15 -5.49
CA LEU A 279 53.17 3.57 -5.39
C LEU A 279 52.38 3.68 -6.70
N LEU A 280 52.50 4.80 -7.42
CA LEU A 280 51.87 4.98 -8.74
C LEU A 280 52.50 4.09 -9.82
N GLU A 281 53.79 3.77 -9.73
CA GLU A 281 54.49 2.86 -10.63
C GLU A 281 54.06 1.38 -10.46
N PHE A 282 53.44 1.02 -9.33
CA PHE A 282 52.94 -0.34 -9.10
C PHE A 282 51.91 -0.78 -10.14
N VAL A 283 50.90 0.05 -10.41
CA VAL A 283 49.77 -0.26 -11.28
C VAL A 283 50.18 -0.63 -12.72
N PRO A 284 51.03 0.14 -13.43
CA PRO A 284 51.45 -0.21 -14.78
C PRO A 284 52.37 -1.44 -14.85
N HIS A 285 53.13 -1.76 -13.80
CA HIS A 285 54.10 -2.86 -13.82
C HIS A 285 53.52 -4.19 -13.31
N HIS A 286 52.79 -4.17 -12.20
CA HIS A 286 52.36 -5.38 -11.50
C HIS A 286 50.90 -5.75 -11.77
N CYS A 287 50.04 -4.80 -12.12
CA CYS A 287 48.62 -5.06 -12.44
C CYS A 287 48.36 -5.24 -13.94
N ARG A 288 49.39 -5.21 -14.81
CA ARG A 288 49.23 -5.32 -16.27
C ARG A 288 48.50 -6.59 -16.69
N LEU A 289 48.91 -7.73 -16.12
CA LEU A 289 48.36 -9.05 -16.44
C LEU A 289 46.89 -9.18 -16.01
N LEU A 290 46.54 -8.65 -14.84
CA LEU A 290 45.16 -8.62 -14.36
C LEU A 290 44.29 -7.66 -15.22
N ARG A 291 44.83 -6.50 -15.60
CA ARG A 291 44.15 -5.55 -16.49
C ARG A 291 43.93 -6.12 -17.89
N GLU A 292 44.85 -6.94 -18.40
CA GLU A 292 44.69 -7.62 -19.68
C GLU A 292 43.54 -8.64 -19.63
N VAL A 293 43.39 -9.36 -18.52
CA VAL A 293 42.31 -10.34 -18.33
C VAL A 293 40.95 -9.70 -18.02
N THR A 294 40.91 -8.57 -17.31
CA THR A 294 39.67 -7.88 -16.91
C THR A 294 39.24 -6.75 -17.85
N GLY A 295 40.04 -6.41 -18.87
CA GLY A 295 39.68 -5.42 -19.90
C GLY A 295 40.09 -3.97 -19.58
N GLY A 296 41.01 -3.75 -18.65
CA GLY A 296 41.40 -2.43 -18.11
C GLY A 296 42.33 -1.57 -18.99
N ALA A 297 42.61 -1.95 -20.23
CA ALA A 297 43.09 -1.05 -21.30
C ALA A 297 43.25 -1.82 -22.62
N THR A 298 42.48 -1.43 -23.64
CA THR A 298 42.80 -1.62 -25.06
C THR A 298 43.18 -3.04 -25.50
N SER A 299 42.30 -4.04 -25.31
CA SER A 299 42.38 -5.28 -26.09
C SER A 299 41.15 -5.38 -27.01
N SER A 300 41.43 -5.52 -28.31
CA SER A 300 40.47 -5.48 -29.43
C SER A 300 39.68 -6.79 -29.62
N GLU A 301 39.78 -7.74 -28.69
CA GLU A 301 39.12 -9.04 -28.80
C GLU A 301 37.91 -9.11 -27.84
N LYS A 302 36.73 -8.77 -28.38
CA LYS A 302 35.43 -8.68 -27.71
C LYS A 302 34.90 -9.98 -27.08
N GLY A 303 35.72 -11.02 -26.89
CA GLY A 303 35.29 -12.33 -26.39
C GLY A 303 36.06 -12.89 -25.19
N ASN A 304 37.19 -12.29 -24.78
CA ASN A 304 38.13 -12.94 -23.85
C ASN A 304 38.36 -12.23 -22.51
N THR A 305 37.60 -11.17 -22.21
CA THR A 305 37.64 -10.47 -20.92
C THR A 305 36.72 -11.12 -19.90
N VAL A 306 37.13 -11.15 -18.62
CA VAL A 306 36.29 -11.59 -17.50
C VAL A 306 35.69 -10.37 -16.81
N PRO A 307 34.38 -10.07 -17.03
CA PRO A 307 33.74 -8.91 -16.42
C PRO A 307 33.47 -9.15 -14.92
N GLY A 308 33.36 -8.05 -14.16
CA GLY A 308 32.94 -8.10 -12.74
C GLY A 308 34.06 -7.95 -11.71
N TYR A 309 35.28 -7.64 -12.13
CA TYR A 309 36.43 -7.41 -11.26
C TYR A 309 36.94 -5.97 -11.37
N ASP A 310 37.18 -5.33 -10.23
CA ASP A 310 37.89 -4.05 -10.15
C ASP A 310 39.04 -4.16 -9.15
N PHE A 311 40.12 -4.80 -9.59
CA PHE A 311 41.32 -4.95 -8.77
C PHE A 311 41.95 -3.61 -8.36
N LEU A 312 41.72 -2.52 -9.10
CA LEU A 312 42.28 -1.21 -8.71
C LEU A 312 41.56 -0.65 -7.50
N VAL A 313 40.22 -0.68 -7.53
CA VAL A 313 39.39 -0.13 -6.45
C VAL A 313 39.30 -1.08 -5.26
N ASN A 314 39.23 -2.39 -5.50
CA ASN A 314 38.95 -3.38 -4.45
C ASN A 314 40.18 -4.10 -3.91
N SER A 315 41.32 -4.08 -4.63
CA SER A 315 42.57 -4.70 -4.16
C SER A 315 43.68 -3.69 -3.93
N VAL A 316 43.95 -2.81 -4.90
CA VAL A 316 45.11 -1.91 -4.84
C VAL A 316 44.86 -0.74 -3.89
N TRP A 317 43.77 0.00 -4.09
CA TRP A 317 43.44 1.18 -3.28
C TRP A 317 43.31 0.88 -1.77
N PRO A 318 42.57 -0.16 -1.33
CA PRO A 318 42.38 -0.40 0.10
C PRO A 318 43.66 -0.79 0.82
N GLU A 319 44.57 -1.52 0.17
CA GLU A 319 45.86 -1.88 0.76
C GLU A 319 46.81 -0.67 0.83
N ILE A 320 46.80 0.22 -0.17
CA ILE A 320 47.56 1.48 -0.11
C ILE A 320 47.05 2.36 1.03
N VAL A 321 45.74 2.56 1.14
CA VAL A 321 45.13 3.37 2.21
C VAL A 321 45.47 2.78 3.58
N ARG A 322 45.30 1.46 3.75
CA ARG A 322 45.64 0.78 5.00
C ARG A 322 47.12 0.93 5.35
N GLY A 323 48.02 0.79 4.37
CA GLY A 323 49.46 1.00 4.57
C GLY A 323 49.79 2.43 4.99
N LEU A 324 49.12 3.44 4.44
CA LEU A 324 49.29 4.85 4.83
C LEU A 324 48.76 5.12 6.25
N GLU A 325 47.59 4.55 6.60
CA GLU A 325 46.98 4.72 7.93
C GLU A 325 47.79 4.04 9.04
N GLU A 326 48.25 2.81 8.81
CA GLU A 326 48.98 2.02 9.81
C GLU A 326 50.43 2.50 10.00
N LYS A 327 51.14 2.84 8.91
CA LYS A 327 52.57 3.16 8.97
C LYS A 327 52.89 4.65 8.94
N LEU A 328 51.94 5.51 8.57
CA LEU A 328 52.14 6.96 8.53
C LEU A 328 50.98 7.73 9.21
N PRO A 329 50.61 7.40 10.47
CA PRO A 329 49.55 8.11 11.18
C PRO A 329 49.90 9.59 11.44
N SER A 330 51.18 9.95 11.42
CA SER A 330 51.69 11.32 11.55
C SER A 330 51.26 12.24 10.39
N LEU A 331 51.03 11.70 9.18
CA LEU A 331 50.49 12.45 8.04
C LEU A 331 49.07 12.98 8.29
N PHE A 332 48.32 12.29 9.16
CA PHE A 332 46.93 12.61 9.49
C PHE A 332 46.79 13.33 10.85
N ASN A 333 47.92 13.67 11.50
CA ASN A 333 47.90 14.31 12.81
C ASN A 333 47.52 15.80 12.71
N ALA A 334 46.35 16.15 13.24
CA ALA A 334 45.83 17.52 13.27
C ALA A 334 46.61 18.50 14.18
N GLY A 335 47.62 18.01 14.92
CA GLY A 335 48.41 18.79 15.88
C GLY A 335 49.34 19.85 15.27
N ASN A 336 49.58 19.84 13.96
CA ASN A 336 50.30 20.91 13.25
C ASN A 336 49.59 21.25 11.92
N PRO A 337 48.65 22.22 11.92
CA PRO A 337 47.86 22.55 10.74
C PRO A 337 48.71 23.01 9.56
N ASP A 338 49.88 23.63 9.78
CA ASP A 338 50.76 24.12 8.71
C ASP A 338 51.45 22.99 7.95
N ALA A 339 51.88 21.93 8.65
CA ALA A 339 52.46 20.74 8.03
C ALA A 339 51.40 19.97 7.22
N PHE A 340 50.21 19.79 7.79
CA PHE A 340 49.07 19.15 7.13
C PHE A 340 48.62 19.93 5.88
N HIS A 341 48.57 21.26 5.94
CA HIS A 341 48.23 22.11 4.79
C HIS A 341 49.28 22.05 3.67
N GLN A 342 50.57 22.00 4.01
CA GLN A 342 51.65 21.87 3.03
C GLN A 342 51.64 20.53 2.28
N LEU A 343 51.23 19.46 2.96
CA LEU A 343 51.11 18.11 2.39
C LEU A 343 49.88 17.97 1.47
N LEU A 344 48.76 18.61 1.83
CA LEU A 344 47.51 18.53 1.08
C LEU A 344 47.47 19.44 -0.17
N LEU A 345 48.16 20.58 -0.16
CA LEU A 345 48.08 21.62 -1.19
C LEU A 345 49.20 21.62 -2.23
N ARG A 346 50.21 20.74 -2.13
CA ARG A 346 51.25 20.68 -3.16
C ARG A 346 50.73 19.93 -4.40
N PRO A 347 50.61 20.59 -5.56
CA PRO A 347 50.11 19.94 -6.76
C PRO A 347 51.09 18.84 -7.18
N ILE A 348 50.55 17.68 -7.54
CA ILE A 348 51.23 16.71 -8.39
C ILE A 348 51.51 17.45 -9.70
N SER A 349 52.71 18.03 -9.84
CA SER A 349 53.11 18.71 -11.07
C SER A 349 53.19 17.69 -12.21
N ASN A 350 52.07 17.47 -12.88
CA ASN A 350 52.03 17.00 -14.26
C ASN A 350 52.43 18.19 -15.15
N GLU A 351 53.72 18.41 -15.36
CA GLU A 351 54.17 19.23 -16.49
C GLU A 351 53.92 18.44 -17.79
N SER A 352 52.75 18.63 -18.40
CA SER A 352 52.57 18.57 -19.85
C SER A 352 51.14 18.94 -20.27
N ALA A 353 50.81 20.24 -20.25
CA ALA A 353 49.97 20.89 -21.27
C ALA A 353 49.88 22.39 -20.99
N LYS A 354 50.32 23.19 -21.97
CA LYS A 354 50.46 24.66 -21.92
C LYS A 354 49.14 25.41 -21.72
N ASP A 355 49.26 26.44 -20.89
CA ASP A 355 48.48 27.69 -20.80
C ASP A 355 47.73 28.15 -22.06
N ILE A 356 46.47 28.59 -21.88
CA ILE A 356 46.04 29.96 -22.21
C ILE A 356 45.17 30.52 -21.04
N LYS A 357 45.74 31.51 -20.35
CA LYS A 357 45.16 32.46 -19.35
C LYS A 357 43.80 33.05 -19.79
N LYS A 358 42.75 33.03 -18.95
CA LYS A 358 42.29 34.00 -17.90
C LYS A 358 41.57 35.28 -18.45
N PRO A 359 40.77 36.05 -17.65
CA PRO A 359 40.03 35.74 -16.41
C PRO A 359 38.70 36.53 -16.17
N SER A 360 38.04 36.18 -15.03
CA SER A 360 37.35 37.03 -14.02
C SER A 360 36.06 37.78 -14.38
N GLY A 361 35.06 37.97 -13.51
CA GLY A 361 34.81 37.72 -12.08
C GLY A 361 33.28 37.93 -11.86
N THR A 362 32.62 37.77 -10.72
CA THR A 362 32.99 37.94 -9.32
C THR A 362 31.76 37.57 -8.46
N GLY A 363 31.99 36.96 -7.29
CA GLY A 363 31.29 37.31 -6.04
C GLY A 363 30.14 36.42 -5.53
N SER A 364 30.48 35.59 -4.52
CA SER A 364 29.88 35.48 -3.16
C SER A 364 28.36 35.21 -2.99
N LYS A 365 27.83 34.40 -2.05
CA LYS A 365 28.30 33.84 -0.74
C LYS A 365 27.33 32.71 -0.27
N ASP A 366 27.89 31.75 0.47
CA ASP A 366 27.43 30.64 1.37
C ASP A 366 25.99 30.62 1.99
N PRO A 367 25.57 29.46 2.58
CA PRO A 367 25.91 29.16 3.99
C PRO A 367 26.42 27.73 4.33
N SER A 368 27.23 27.70 5.40
CA SER A 368 27.65 26.65 6.37
C SER A 368 26.53 25.70 6.86
N VAL A 369 26.69 24.39 7.10
CA VAL A 369 27.54 23.55 8.00
C VAL A 369 27.18 23.60 9.51
N ALA A 370 26.75 22.45 10.06
CA ALA A 370 27.28 21.71 11.25
C ALA A 370 26.30 20.56 11.63
N GLN A 371 26.68 19.27 11.48
CA GLN A 371 27.17 18.35 12.55
C GLN A 371 26.15 18.08 13.67
N GLY A 372 25.83 16.85 14.12
CA GLY A 372 26.34 15.49 13.90
C GLY A 372 25.91 14.65 15.12
N ASN A 373 25.59 13.36 14.94
CA ASN A 373 26.00 12.27 15.85
C ASN A 373 25.48 10.92 15.34
N CYS A 374 26.41 9.99 15.15
CA CYS A 374 26.20 8.60 14.81
C CYS A 374 26.77 7.79 16.00
N GLU A 375 25.96 6.91 16.58
CA GLU A 375 26.47 5.83 17.43
C GLU A 375 25.89 4.49 16.97
N ASP A 376 26.80 3.53 17.01
CA ASP A 376 26.78 2.14 16.58
C ASP A 376 25.77 1.25 17.35
N ARG A 377 25.19 0.27 16.66
CA ARG A 377 24.81 -1.05 17.20
C ARG A 377 24.26 -1.98 16.10
N GLY A 378 25.03 -3.02 15.79
CA GLY A 378 24.59 -4.41 15.94
C GLY A 378 23.69 -5.03 14.86
N SER A 379 24.29 -6.00 14.14
CA SER A 379 23.67 -7.01 13.29
C SER A 379 22.38 -7.65 13.84
N GLY A 380 21.36 -7.73 12.97
CA GLY A 380 20.12 -8.51 13.16
C GLY A 380 19.59 -9.00 11.80
N PRO A 381 18.90 -10.16 11.76
CA PRO A 381 18.64 -10.92 10.54
C PRO A 381 17.59 -10.27 9.66
N SER A 382 17.82 -10.31 8.33
CA SER A 382 16.94 -9.74 7.32
C SER A 382 15.52 -10.28 7.46
N GLU A 383 14.64 -9.43 7.99
CA GLU A 383 13.20 -9.64 8.06
C GLU A 383 12.65 -9.89 6.67
N THR A 384 11.70 -10.82 6.61
CA THR A 384 10.79 -11.07 5.51
C THR A 384 10.44 -9.79 4.76
N LYS A 385 10.75 -9.75 3.46
CA LYS A 385 10.28 -8.69 2.56
C LYS A 385 8.79 -8.45 2.82
N PRO A 386 8.36 -7.23 3.16
CA PRO A 386 6.95 -6.92 3.26
C PRO A 386 6.33 -7.19 1.88
N VAL A 387 5.17 -7.85 1.88
CA VAL A 387 4.32 -7.95 0.69
C VAL A 387 4.15 -6.54 0.16
N VAL A 388 4.67 -6.27 -1.03
CA VAL A 388 4.55 -4.97 -1.67
C VAL A 388 3.06 -4.65 -1.74
N PRO A 389 2.57 -3.54 -1.14
CA PRO A 389 1.18 -3.19 -1.23
C PRO A 389 0.82 -3.04 -2.71
N VAL A 390 -0.27 -3.68 -3.13
CA VAL A 390 -0.78 -3.58 -4.50
C VAL A 390 -1.00 -2.09 -4.78
N SER A 391 -0.37 -1.58 -5.84
CA SER A 391 -0.48 -0.18 -6.22
C SER A 391 -1.93 0.13 -6.64
N SER A 392 -2.42 1.33 -6.34
CA SER A 392 -3.75 1.79 -6.79
C SER A 392 -3.91 1.66 -8.31
N THR A 393 -2.84 1.89 -9.07
CA THR A 393 -2.82 1.65 -10.52
C THR A 393 -3.01 0.18 -10.92
N GLN A 394 -2.50 -0.76 -10.12
CA GLN A 394 -2.69 -2.19 -10.36
C GLN A 394 -4.14 -2.62 -10.10
N LEU A 395 -4.79 -2.07 -9.07
CA LEU A 395 -6.21 -2.33 -8.79
C LEU A 395 -7.12 -1.85 -9.94
N VAL A 396 -6.82 -0.68 -10.50
CA VAL A 396 -7.51 -0.13 -11.67
C VAL A 396 -7.37 -1.06 -12.89
N TYR A 397 -6.17 -1.64 -13.11
CA TYR A 397 -5.97 -2.64 -14.17
C TYR A 397 -6.73 -3.94 -13.92
N VAL A 398 -6.77 -4.42 -12.67
CA VAL A 398 -7.53 -5.64 -12.32
C VAL A 398 -9.02 -5.45 -12.59
N VAL A 399 -9.60 -4.28 -12.28
CA VAL A 399 -11.01 -4.01 -12.60
C VAL A 399 -11.24 -3.97 -14.12
N ALA A 400 -10.33 -3.36 -14.88
CA ALA A 400 -10.43 -3.34 -16.35
C ALA A 400 -10.33 -4.75 -16.96
N ASP A 401 -9.43 -5.58 -16.44
CA ASP A 401 -9.26 -6.97 -16.86
C ASP A 401 -10.48 -7.82 -16.49
N LEU A 402 -11.08 -7.59 -15.30
CA LEU A 402 -12.30 -8.27 -14.88
C LEU A 402 -13.49 -7.93 -15.78
N ASP A 403 -13.66 -6.65 -16.14
CA ASP A 403 -14.70 -6.22 -17.08
C ASP A 403 -14.52 -6.89 -18.45
N ARG A 404 -13.29 -6.91 -18.97
CA ARG A 404 -12.98 -7.53 -20.26
C ARG A 404 -13.17 -9.05 -20.22
N LEU A 405 -12.81 -9.69 -19.11
CA LEU A 405 -12.98 -11.12 -18.93
C LEU A 405 -14.46 -11.49 -18.80
N GLN A 406 -15.28 -10.67 -18.14
CA GLN A 406 -16.74 -10.83 -18.13
C GLN A 406 -17.36 -10.73 -19.54
N GLU A 407 -16.84 -9.85 -20.40
CA GLU A 407 -17.28 -9.71 -21.79
C GLU A 407 -16.83 -10.87 -22.69
N GLN A 408 -15.65 -11.44 -22.42
CA GLN A 408 -15.08 -12.55 -23.21
C GLN A 408 -15.56 -13.95 -22.76
N LEU A 409 -16.05 -14.12 -21.52
CA LEU A 409 -16.58 -15.40 -21.03
C LEU A 409 -17.66 -15.98 -21.95
N PRO A 410 -18.69 -15.21 -22.39
CA PRO A 410 -19.70 -15.70 -23.32
C PRO A 410 -19.13 -16.13 -24.69
N GLU A 411 -18.14 -15.41 -25.22
CA GLU A 411 -17.47 -15.74 -26.50
C GLU A 411 -16.68 -17.05 -26.41
N LEU A 412 -16.15 -17.37 -25.24
CA LEU A 412 -15.46 -18.63 -24.97
C LEU A 412 -16.41 -19.82 -25.11
N LEU A 413 -17.67 -19.68 -24.67
CA LEU A 413 -18.70 -20.72 -24.84
C LEU A 413 -18.96 -20.98 -26.33
N GLU A 414 -19.11 -19.93 -27.12
CA GLU A 414 -19.36 -20.02 -28.56
C GLU A 414 -18.15 -20.60 -29.33
N THR A 415 -16.93 -20.34 -28.86
CA THR A 415 -15.70 -20.89 -29.45
C THR A 415 -15.52 -22.38 -29.12
N ILE A 416 -15.92 -22.80 -27.91
CA ILE A 416 -15.76 -24.18 -27.43
C ILE A 416 -16.91 -25.08 -27.93
N ARG A 417 -18.10 -24.53 -28.14
CA ARG A 417 -19.30 -25.22 -28.65
C ARG A 417 -19.02 -26.15 -29.85
N PRO A 418 -18.45 -25.67 -30.99
CA PRO A 418 -18.22 -26.53 -32.16
C PRO A 418 -17.20 -27.65 -31.89
N LYS A 419 -16.22 -27.43 -31.00
CA LYS A 419 -15.23 -28.46 -30.65
C LYS A 419 -15.80 -29.55 -29.76
N LEU A 420 -16.73 -29.20 -28.86
CA LEU A 420 -17.43 -30.15 -28.00
C LEU A 420 -18.50 -30.93 -28.77
N GLU A 421 -19.15 -30.32 -29.76
CA GLU A 421 -20.09 -31.00 -30.66
C GLU A 421 -19.40 -32.10 -31.48
N VAL A 422 -18.18 -31.85 -31.97
CA VAL A 422 -17.37 -32.85 -32.70
C VAL A 422 -17.02 -34.07 -31.82
N ILE A 423 -16.93 -33.89 -30.50
CA ILE A 423 -16.64 -34.96 -29.53
C ILE A 423 -17.94 -35.68 -29.08
N GLY A 424 -19.11 -35.24 -29.56
CA GLY A 424 -20.41 -35.83 -29.22
C GLY A 424 -20.97 -35.40 -27.86
N PHE A 425 -20.48 -34.29 -27.30
CA PHE A 425 -20.97 -33.73 -26.05
C PHE A 425 -22.34 -33.06 -26.25
N LYS A 426 -23.32 -33.34 -25.36
CA LYS A 426 -24.71 -32.89 -25.51
C LYS A 426 -25.22 -31.96 -24.40
N ASN A 427 -24.54 -31.91 -23.24
CA ASN A 427 -25.01 -31.16 -22.06
C ASN A 427 -24.45 -29.73 -21.99
N PHE A 428 -24.79 -28.90 -22.98
CA PHE A 428 -24.37 -27.49 -23.02
C PHE A 428 -25.00 -26.64 -21.89
N SER A 429 -26.13 -27.07 -21.33
CA SER A 429 -26.79 -26.40 -20.20
C SER A 429 -25.93 -26.38 -18.94
N SER A 430 -25.22 -27.47 -18.63
CA SER A 430 -24.34 -27.55 -17.46
C SER A 430 -23.09 -26.67 -17.61
N ILE A 431 -22.53 -26.58 -18.82
CA ILE A 431 -21.38 -25.70 -19.09
C ILE A 431 -21.81 -24.24 -19.03
N SER A 432 -22.95 -23.90 -19.64
CA SER A 432 -23.52 -22.56 -19.56
C SER A 432 -23.81 -22.14 -18.13
N ALA A 433 -24.34 -23.04 -17.29
CA ALA A 433 -24.61 -22.77 -15.89
C ALA A 433 -23.31 -22.56 -15.08
N ALA A 434 -22.28 -23.39 -15.29
CA ALA A 434 -20.99 -23.23 -14.61
C ALA A 434 -20.25 -21.95 -15.04
N LEU A 435 -20.38 -21.57 -16.30
CA LEU A 435 -19.82 -20.32 -16.83
C LEU A 435 -20.55 -19.10 -16.26
N GLU A 436 -21.88 -19.19 -16.12
CA GLU A 436 -22.68 -18.15 -15.49
C GLU A 436 -22.33 -17.99 -14.01
N ASP A 437 -22.14 -19.10 -13.28
CA ASP A 437 -21.70 -19.09 -11.88
C ASP A 437 -20.29 -18.47 -11.71
N SER A 438 -19.40 -18.75 -12.67
CA SER A 438 -18.07 -18.12 -12.74
C SER A 438 -18.17 -16.62 -13.00
N ARG A 439 -19.09 -16.19 -13.88
CA ARG A 439 -19.35 -14.78 -14.17
C ARG A 439 -19.90 -14.04 -12.96
N LEU A 440 -20.85 -14.65 -12.24
CA LEU A 440 -21.40 -14.11 -11.00
C LEU A 440 -20.31 -13.97 -9.93
N SER A 441 -19.48 -14.99 -9.75
CA SER A 441 -18.34 -14.96 -8.82
C SER A 441 -17.35 -13.83 -9.13
N LEU A 442 -17.03 -13.61 -10.41
CA LEU A 442 -16.16 -12.51 -10.84
C LEU A 442 -16.83 -11.13 -10.62
N SER A 443 -18.13 -11.02 -10.90
CA SER A 443 -18.88 -9.78 -10.66
C SER A 443 -18.98 -9.43 -9.17
N ALA A 444 -19.02 -10.42 -8.28
CA ALA A 444 -19.05 -10.22 -6.84
C ALA A 444 -17.75 -9.61 -6.28
N CYS A 445 -16.63 -9.73 -7.00
CA CYS A 445 -15.35 -9.13 -6.61
C CYS A 445 -15.23 -7.65 -6.98
N VAL A 446 -16.01 -7.17 -7.96
CA VAL A 446 -15.92 -5.80 -8.49
C VAL A 446 -16.25 -4.72 -7.43
N PRO A 447 -17.27 -4.86 -6.57
CA PRO A 447 -17.56 -3.89 -5.51
C PRO A 447 -16.41 -3.72 -4.52
N ALA A 448 -15.83 -4.82 -4.02
CA ALA A 448 -14.74 -4.76 -3.05
C ALA A 448 -13.47 -4.08 -3.62
N LEU A 449 -13.17 -4.33 -4.89
CA LEU A 449 -12.06 -3.66 -5.58
C LEU A 449 -12.36 -2.17 -5.82
N SER A 450 -13.60 -1.85 -6.20
CA SER A 450 -14.06 -0.48 -6.40
C SER A 450 -14.01 0.34 -5.11
N ASP A 451 -14.45 -0.23 -3.99
CA ASP A 451 -14.40 0.40 -2.68
C ASP A 451 -12.95 0.69 -2.29
N ARG A 452 -12.03 -0.25 -2.56
CA ARG A 452 -10.60 -0.06 -2.26
C ARG A 452 -9.97 1.04 -3.09
N VAL A 453 -10.25 1.10 -4.39
CA VAL A 453 -9.77 2.16 -5.28
C VAL A 453 -10.32 3.52 -4.84
N THR A 454 -11.62 3.56 -4.49
CA THR A 454 -12.28 4.77 -3.99
C THR A 454 -11.64 5.27 -2.69
N GLN A 455 -11.34 4.36 -1.75
CA GLN A 455 -10.66 4.68 -0.50
C GLN A 455 -9.24 5.22 -0.73
N ASP A 456 -8.43 4.55 -1.55
CA ASP A 456 -7.04 4.97 -1.80
C ASP A 456 -7.00 6.35 -2.50
N LEU A 457 -7.94 6.62 -3.43
CA LEU A 457 -8.10 7.93 -4.06
C LEU A 457 -8.54 9.00 -3.06
N SER A 458 -9.51 8.68 -2.20
CA SER A 458 -10.01 9.54 -1.13
C SER A 458 -8.89 9.93 -0.15
N GLU A 459 -8.07 8.98 0.28
CA GLU A 459 -6.92 9.21 1.16
C GLU A 459 -5.87 10.10 0.49
N SER A 460 -5.57 9.86 -0.80
CA SER A 460 -4.64 10.69 -1.57
C SER A 460 -5.12 12.14 -1.71
N CYS A 461 -6.41 12.35 -2.03
CA CYS A 461 -7.01 13.68 -2.09
C CYS A 461 -7.00 14.37 -0.73
N PHE A 462 -7.41 13.66 0.33
CA PHE A 462 -7.47 14.20 1.68
C PHE A 462 -6.08 14.56 2.25
N SER A 463 -5.03 13.80 1.91
CA SER A 463 -3.67 14.10 2.37
C SER A 463 -3.22 15.52 2.02
N HIS A 464 -3.67 16.04 0.86
CA HIS A 464 -3.42 17.41 0.43
C HIS A 464 -4.43 18.39 1.05
N LEU A 465 -5.70 18.02 1.16
CA LEU A 465 -6.73 18.87 1.80
C LEU A 465 -6.47 19.10 3.29
N LYS A 466 -5.78 18.16 3.97
CA LYS A 466 -5.34 18.29 5.36
C LYS A 466 -4.44 19.50 5.59
N SER A 467 -3.78 20.02 4.54
CA SER A 467 -3.00 21.27 4.63
C SER A 467 -3.81 22.49 5.06
N ALA A 468 -5.15 22.43 5.03
CA ALA A 468 -6.00 23.46 5.62
C ALA A 468 -5.77 23.67 7.13
N LEU A 469 -5.25 22.67 7.86
CA LEU A 469 -4.85 22.82 9.26
C LEU A 469 -3.71 23.84 9.46
N GLU A 470 -2.90 24.09 8.42
CA GLU A 470 -1.79 25.04 8.48
C GLU A 470 -2.23 26.49 8.17
N VAL A 471 -3.44 26.69 7.65
CA VAL A 471 -3.98 28.02 7.29
C VAL A 471 -3.94 29.00 8.47
N PRO A 472 -4.33 28.62 9.71
CA PRO A 472 -4.18 29.50 10.86
C PRO A 472 -2.75 29.95 11.14
N ARG A 473 -1.75 29.09 10.91
CA ARG A 473 -0.33 29.42 11.14
C ARG A 473 0.19 30.39 10.07
N LEU A 474 -0.37 30.36 8.87
CA LEU A 474 0.03 31.22 7.76
C LEU A 474 -0.38 32.69 7.97
N TYR A 475 -1.44 32.94 8.72
CA TYR A 475 -1.98 34.29 8.94
C TYR A 475 -1.77 34.82 10.36
N ARG A 476 -1.72 33.97 11.39
CA ARG A 476 -1.50 34.43 12.77
C ARG A 476 -0.10 35.01 12.93
N ARG A 477 -0.02 36.29 13.32
CA ARG A 477 1.25 36.98 13.64
C ARG A 477 2.21 37.04 12.46
N THR A 478 1.68 36.93 11.24
CA THR A 478 2.42 37.15 9.99
C THR A 478 1.88 38.44 9.36
N ASN A 479 2.75 39.30 8.83
CA ASN A 479 2.32 40.50 8.09
C ASN A 479 1.80 40.16 6.68
N LYS A 480 1.15 39.00 6.52
CA LYS A 480 0.67 38.52 5.22
C LYS A 480 -0.56 39.33 4.81
N GLU A 481 -0.60 39.69 3.52
CA GLU A 481 -1.69 40.45 2.91
C GLU A 481 -3.01 39.68 2.94
N VAL A 482 -4.12 40.38 2.69
CA VAL A 482 -5.46 39.79 2.66
C VAL A 482 -5.53 38.79 1.50
N PRO A 483 -6.01 37.55 1.73
CA PRO A 483 -6.05 36.54 0.69
C PRO A 483 -6.98 36.91 -0.48
N THR A 484 -6.45 36.79 -1.69
CA THR A 484 -7.14 37.06 -2.96
C THR A 484 -7.24 35.82 -3.87
N THR A 485 -6.42 34.80 -3.64
CA THR A 485 -6.37 33.56 -4.42
C THR A 485 -6.52 32.34 -3.52
N ALA A 486 -7.11 31.26 -4.06
CA ALA A 486 -7.18 29.98 -3.38
C ALA A 486 -5.78 29.37 -3.16
N SER A 487 -5.68 28.50 -2.16
CA SER A 487 -4.45 27.83 -1.78
C SER A 487 -4.05 26.74 -2.79
N SER A 488 -2.76 26.64 -3.08
CA SER A 488 -2.19 25.67 -4.03
C SER A 488 -2.37 24.19 -3.65
N TYR A 489 -2.79 23.91 -2.41
CA TYR A 489 -3.11 22.54 -1.98
C TYR A 489 -4.41 22.03 -2.61
N VAL A 490 -5.35 22.91 -2.99
CA VAL A 490 -6.61 22.52 -3.65
C VAL A 490 -6.35 21.94 -5.03
N ASP A 491 -5.47 22.56 -5.82
CA ASP A 491 -5.02 22.01 -7.12
C ASP A 491 -4.31 20.66 -6.94
N SER A 492 -3.49 20.55 -5.89
CA SER A 492 -2.74 19.32 -5.62
C SER A 492 -3.64 18.17 -5.15
N ALA A 493 -4.73 18.48 -4.42
CA ALA A 493 -5.72 17.50 -3.99
C ALA A 493 -6.49 16.87 -5.16
N LEU A 494 -6.67 17.59 -6.27
CA LEU A 494 -7.43 17.10 -7.43
C LEU A 494 -6.55 16.44 -8.49
N LYS A 495 -5.21 16.53 -8.40
CA LYS A 495 -4.29 15.85 -9.33
C LYS A 495 -4.53 14.34 -9.45
N PRO A 496 -4.74 13.58 -8.36
CA PRO A 496 -5.00 12.14 -8.44
C PRO A 496 -6.26 11.80 -9.27
N LEU A 497 -7.31 12.62 -9.16
CA LEU A 497 -8.56 12.44 -9.90
C LEU A 497 -8.38 12.71 -11.40
N HIS A 498 -7.65 13.79 -11.74
CA HIS A 498 -7.31 14.10 -13.13
C HIS A 498 -6.39 13.03 -13.76
N GLN A 499 -5.45 12.47 -12.99
CA GLN A 499 -4.57 11.38 -13.45
C GLN A 499 -5.38 10.11 -13.75
N LEU A 500 -6.36 9.78 -12.90
CA LEU A 500 -7.26 8.65 -13.15
C LEU A 500 -8.10 8.86 -14.42
N GLN A 501 -8.69 10.05 -14.57
CA GLN A 501 -9.56 10.38 -15.70
C GLN A 501 -8.80 10.46 -17.03
N SER A 502 -7.55 10.95 -17.03
CA SER A 502 -6.73 11.05 -18.25
C SER A 502 -6.02 9.73 -18.62
N GLY A 503 -5.56 8.97 -17.61
CA GLY A 503 -4.80 7.74 -17.83
C GLY A 503 -5.65 6.51 -18.20
N HIS A 504 -6.94 6.51 -17.85
CA HIS A 504 -7.78 5.30 -17.91
C HIS A 504 -9.10 5.46 -18.68
N LYS A 505 -9.33 6.59 -19.35
CA LYS A 505 -10.55 6.87 -20.13
C LYS A 505 -10.85 5.82 -21.20
N ASP A 506 -9.81 5.25 -21.81
CA ASP A 506 -9.94 4.29 -22.93
C ASP A 506 -10.04 2.83 -22.46
N LYS A 507 -9.84 2.56 -21.17
CA LYS A 507 -9.72 1.19 -20.61
C LYS A 507 -10.85 0.79 -19.68
N LEU A 508 -11.59 1.75 -19.12
CA LEU A 508 -12.67 1.53 -18.18
C LEU A 508 -13.97 2.17 -18.67
N LYS A 509 -15.11 1.58 -18.28
CA LYS A 509 -16.43 2.14 -18.55
C LYS A 509 -16.56 3.49 -17.84
N GLN A 510 -17.02 4.51 -18.57
CA GLN A 510 -17.18 5.87 -18.05
C GLN A 510 -18.02 5.95 -16.76
N ALA A 511 -19.00 5.06 -16.61
CA ALA A 511 -19.85 4.96 -15.43
C ALA A 511 -19.06 4.56 -14.16
N ILE A 512 -18.11 3.63 -14.27
CA ILE A 512 -17.29 3.17 -13.13
C ILE A 512 -16.33 4.28 -12.69
N ILE A 513 -15.74 4.99 -13.66
CA ILE A 513 -14.87 6.13 -13.38
C ILE A 513 -15.66 7.22 -12.65
N GLN A 514 -16.86 7.57 -13.12
CA GLN A 514 -17.71 8.55 -12.45
C GLN A 514 -18.07 8.14 -11.03
N GLN A 515 -18.43 6.87 -10.82
CA GLN A 515 -18.74 6.34 -9.48
C GLN A 515 -17.55 6.45 -8.52
N TRP A 516 -16.33 6.11 -8.96
CA TRP A 516 -15.13 6.24 -8.14
C TRP A 516 -14.78 7.69 -7.83
N LEU A 517 -14.92 8.59 -8.81
CA LEU A 517 -14.67 10.02 -8.61
C LEU A 517 -15.67 10.61 -7.60
N GLU A 518 -16.96 10.30 -7.74
CA GLU A 518 -18.02 10.77 -6.84
C GLU A 518 -17.83 10.22 -5.42
N GLY A 519 -17.52 8.92 -5.28
CA GLY A 519 -17.26 8.28 -3.99
C GLY A 519 -16.03 8.86 -3.29
N ALA A 520 -14.92 9.02 -4.02
CA ALA A 520 -13.66 9.50 -3.47
C ALA A 520 -13.77 10.98 -3.06
N LEU A 521 -14.44 11.81 -3.87
CA LEU A 521 -14.71 13.20 -3.52
C LEU A 521 -15.67 13.31 -2.34
N SER A 522 -16.71 12.47 -2.27
CA SER A 522 -17.65 12.48 -1.15
C SER A 522 -16.98 12.19 0.18
N GLU A 523 -16.10 11.19 0.23
CA GLU A 523 -15.40 10.82 1.46
C GLU A 523 -14.30 11.84 1.83
N SER A 524 -13.49 12.28 0.86
CA SER A 524 -12.45 13.28 1.11
C SER A 524 -13.03 14.65 1.47
N THR A 525 -14.15 15.06 0.86
CA THR A 525 -14.87 16.28 1.21
C THR A 525 -15.50 16.21 2.59
N HIS A 526 -16.01 15.05 3.00
CA HIS A 526 -16.53 14.86 4.36
C HIS A 526 -15.42 15.04 5.42
N LYS A 527 -14.25 14.40 5.22
CA LYS A 527 -13.08 14.58 6.10
C LYS A 527 -12.57 16.03 6.08
N TYR A 528 -12.61 16.67 4.92
CA TYR A 528 -12.25 18.08 4.79
C TYR A 528 -13.23 19.00 5.52
N TYR A 529 -14.54 18.72 5.48
CA TYR A 529 -15.55 19.43 6.25
C TYR A 529 -15.29 19.36 7.76
N GLU A 530 -14.98 18.19 8.30
CA GLU A 530 -14.62 18.04 9.71
C GLU A 530 -13.37 18.89 10.05
N THR A 531 -12.35 18.82 9.19
CA THR A 531 -11.11 19.59 9.35
C THR A 531 -11.36 21.10 9.35
N VAL A 532 -12.15 21.61 8.40
CA VAL A 532 -12.48 23.04 8.28
C VAL A 532 -13.35 23.49 9.46
N SER A 533 -14.32 22.67 9.87
CA SER A 533 -15.15 22.91 11.06
C SER A 533 -14.30 23.04 12.32
N ASP A 534 -13.33 22.14 12.52
CA ASP A 534 -12.40 22.18 13.66
C ASP A 534 -11.52 23.44 13.65
N VAL A 535 -11.01 23.82 12.48
CA VAL A 535 -10.23 25.05 12.31
C VAL A 535 -11.08 26.27 12.66
N LEU A 536 -12.29 26.38 12.12
CA LEU A 536 -13.19 27.52 12.39
C LEU A 536 -13.62 27.57 13.86
N ASN A 537 -13.89 26.42 14.49
CA ASN A 537 -14.19 26.33 15.92
C ASN A 537 -13.00 26.78 16.78
N SER A 538 -11.77 26.42 16.40
CA SER A 538 -10.54 26.87 17.06
C SER A 538 -10.34 28.38 16.92
N VAL A 539 -10.56 28.93 15.73
CA VAL A 539 -10.52 30.38 15.47
C VAL A 539 -11.56 31.12 16.32
N ARG A 540 -12.80 30.63 16.36
CA ARG A 540 -13.87 31.21 17.18
C ARG A 540 -13.54 31.21 18.68
N LYS A 541 -13.08 30.09 19.24
CA LYS A 541 -12.69 29.98 20.66
C LYS A 541 -11.54 30.95 21.00
N MET A 542 -10.57 31.08 20.09
CA MET A 542 -9.46 32.01 20.26
C MET A 542 -9.94 33.47 20.24
N GLU A 543 -10.78 33.84 19.28
CA GLU A 543 -11.37 35.18 19.19
C GLU A 543 -12.17 35.54 20.45
N GLU A 544 -13.01 34.62 20.94
CA GLU A 544 -13.78 34.80 22.19
C GLU A 544 -12.86 34.96 23.40
N SER A 545 -11.76 34.20 23.50
CA SER A 545 -10.77 34.35 24.56
C SER A 545 -10.06 35.71 24.50
N LEU A 546 -9.75 36.20 23.30
CA LEU A 546 -9.09 37.48 23.10
C LEU A 546 -10.04 38.65 23.41
N LYS A 547 -11.32 38.53 23.06
CA LYS A 547 -12.39 39.46 23.46
C LYS A 547 -12.53 39.53 24.98
N ARG A 548 -12.58 38.38 25.68
CA ARG A 548 -12.61 38.32 27.16
C ARG A 548 -11.37 38.94 27.79
N LEU A 549 -10.18 38.67 27.25
CA LEU A 549 -8.92 39.26 27.73
C LEU A 549 -8.90 40.78 27.54
N LYS A 550 -9.31 41.28 26.37
CA LYS A 550 -9.43 42.72 26.09
C LYS A 550 -10.46 43.38 27.02
N GLN A 551 -11.58 42.72 27.29
CA GLN A 551 -12.62 43.21 28.21
C GLN A 551 -12.13 43.23 29.67
N ALA A 552 -11.38 42.21 30.10
CA ALA A 552 -10.76 42.16 31.42
C ALA A 552 -9.62 43.19 31.61
N ARG A 553 -8.99 43.63 30.51
CA ARG A 553 -7.95 44.69 30.55
C ARG A 553 -8.55 46.10 30.53
N ARG A 554 -9.81 46.26 30.08
CA ARG A 554 -10.54 47.53 30.04
C ARG A 554 -11.03 48.02 31.41
N THR A 555 -10.95 47.21 32.47
CA THR A 555 -11.30 47.61 33.85
C THR A 555 -10.19 48.39 34.56
N ALA A 556 -9.03 48.61 33.93
CA ALA A 556 -8.02 49.57 34.38
C ALA A 556 -8.14 50.88 33.57
N PRO A 557 -8.12 52.07 34.20
CA PRO A 557 -8.24 53.33 33.48
C PRO A 557 -6.95 53.58 32.68
N ALA A 558 -7.03 53.46 31.37
CA ALA A 558 -5.97 53.89 30.44
C ALA A 558 -6.55 54.81 29.36
N THR A 559 -5.80 55.89 29.16
CA THR A 559 -5.89 56.98 28.18
C THR A 559 -6.30 56.55 26.75
N PRO A 560 -6.98 57.43 25.99
CA PRO A 560 -7.43 57.11 24.63
C PRO A 560 -6.23 57.02 23.68
N ALA A 561 -5.87 55.79 23.31
CA ALA A 561 -5.01 55.55 22.16
C ALA A 561 -5.85 55.62 20.88
N GLY A 562 -5.34 56.34 19.87
CA GLY A 562 -6.01 56.68 18.62
C GLY A 562 -6.45 55.51 17.74
N PRO A 563 -7.11 55.80 16.60
CA PRO A 563 -7.75 54.81 15.75
C PRO A 563 -6.71 53.85 15.21
N SER A 564 -6.67 52.65 15.77
CA SER A 564 -5.88 51.55 15.24
C SER A 564 -6.56 51.09 13.95
N GLY A 565 -5.82 51.15 12.84
CA GLY A 565 -6.31 51.08 11.47
C GLY A 565 -7.29 49.95 11.17
N GLY A 566 -8.24 50.25 10.27
CA GLY A 566 -9.27 49.35 9.75
C GLY A 566 -8.74 48.24 8.85
N GLY A 567 -7.73 47.50 9.30
CA GLY A 567 -7.26 46.28 8.66
C GLY A 567 -8.01 45.05 9.15
N MET A 568 -8.34 44.14 8.22
CA MET A 568 -8.92 42.82 8.49
C MET A 568 -8.11 42.04 9.53
N SER A 569 -8.78 41.48 10.55
CA SER A 569 -8.13 40.65 11.59
C SER A 569 -7.48 39.40 10.99
N ASP A 570 -6.43 38.86 11.63
CA ASP A 570 -5.81 37.59 11.23
C ASP A 570 -6.86 36.45 11.21
N ASP A 571 -7.78 36.44 12.18
CA ASP A 571 -8.88 35.47 12.26
C ASP A 571 -9.88 35.62 11.09
N ASP A 572 -10.09 36.85 10.62
CA ASP A 572 -10.98 37.14 9.49
C ASP A 572 -10.31 36.80 8.14
N LYS A 573 -8.98 36.98 8.02
CA LYS A 573 -8.19 36.48 6.88
C LYS A 573 -8.22 34.95 6.77
N ILE A 574 -8.21 34.24 7.90
CA ILE A 574 -8.33 32.77 7.93
C ILE A 574 -9.69 32.33 7.39
N ARG A 575 -10.78 32.95 7.85
CA ARG A 575 -12.14 32.66 7.36
C ARG A 575 -12.28 32.94 5.87
N LEU A 576 -11.72 34.06 5.40
CA LEU A 576 -11.73 34.44 4.00
C LEU A 576 -10.93 33.46 3.12
N GLN A 577 -9.74 33.01 3.56
CA GLN A 577 -8.95 32.02 2.82
C GLN A 577 -9.70 30.69 2.66
N LEU A 578 -10.29 30.17 3.75
CA LEU A 578 -11.06 28.93 3.69
C LEU A 578 -12.27 29.07 2.75
N ALA A 579 -12.88 30.26 2.66
CA ALA A 579 -13.96 30.55 1.71
C ALA A 579 -13.51 30.52 0.26
N LEU A 580 -12.34 31.08 -0.03
CA LEU A 580 -11.75 31.02 -1.37
C LEU A 580 -11.35 29.58 -1.73
N ASP A 581 -10.81 28.82 -0.78
CA ASP A 581 -10.37 27.44 -1.00
C ASP A 581 -11.58 26.52 -1.29
N VAL A 582 -12.68 26.64 -0.54
CA VAL A 582 -13.90 25.85 -0.76
C VAL A 582 -14.63 26.25 -2.05
N ALA A 583 -14.70 27.54 -2.36
CA ALA A 583 -15.31 28.01 -3.61
C ALA A 583 -14.53 27.50 -4.83
N TYR A 584 -13.19 27.57 -4.77
CA TYR A 584 -12.33 27.07 -5.83
C TYR A 584 -12.39 25.54 -5.95
N LEU A 585 -12.46 24.80 -4.84
CA LEU A 585 -12.69 23.36 -4.86
C LEU A 585 -14.00 23.01 -5.59
N GLY A 586 -15.07 23.77 -5.36
CA GLY A 586 -16.35 23.62 -6.08
C GLY A 586 -16.24 23.84 -7.58
N GLU A 587 -15.57 24.91 -8.01
CA GLU A 587 -15.36 25.22 -9.43
C GLU A 587 -14.56 24.09 -10.12
N GLN A 588 -13.55 23.54 -9.45
CA GLN A 588 -12.73 22.47 -10.01
C GLN A 588 -13.47 21.12 -10.05
N ILE A 589 -14.35 20.86 -9.08
CA ILE A 589 -15.25 19.69 -9.11
C ILE A 589 -16.18 19.76 -10.33
N GLU A 590 -16.74 20.93 -10.63
CA GLU A 590 -17.59 21.13 -11.81
C GLU A 590 -16.80 20.93 -13.11
N LYS A 591 -15.53 21.35 -13.16
CA LYS A 591 -14.63 21.11 -14.29
C LYS A 591 -14.32 19.62 -14.53
N ILE A 592 -14.29 18.81 -13.48
CA ILE A 592 -14.11 17.34 -13.58
C ILE A 592 -15.37 16.66 -14.15
N GLY A 593 -16.50 17.37 -14.21
CA GLY A 593 -17.77 16.90 -14.79
C GLY A 593 -18.72 16.29 -13.77
N LEU A 594 -18.56 16.61 -12.48
CA LEU A 594 -19.44 16.19 -11.39
C LEU A 594 -20.28 17.36 -10.90
N ARG A 595 -21.50 17.08 -10.44
CA ARG A 595 -22.34 18.10 -9.80
C ARG A 595 -21.98 18.20 -8.33
N THR A 596 -21.66 19.40 -7.87
CA THR A 596 -21.36 19.73 -6.47
C THR A 596 -22.47 19.33 -5.48
N LYS A 597 -23.70 19.13 -5.97
CA LYS A 597 -24.87 18.64 -5.19
C LYS A 597 -24.85 17.14 -4.92
N ASP A 598 -24.22 16.36 -5.79
CA ASP A 598 -24.17 14.90 -5.70
C ASP A 598 -23.07 14.45 -4.71
N ILE A 599 -22.17 15.37 -4.32
CA ILE A 599 -21.06 15.11 -3.39
C ILE A 599 -21.53 15.28 -1.94
N ARG A 600 -21.36 14.21 -1.16
CA ARG A 600 -21.71 14.20 0.26
C ARG A 600 -20.95 15.29 1.02
N SER A 601 -21.66 16.08 1.81
CA SER A 601 -21.12 17.14 2.69
C SER A 601 -20.57 18.40 2.00
N PHE A 602 -20.52 18.46 0.65
CA PHE A 602 -20.08 19.67 -0.05
C PHE A 602 -21.05 20.87 0.13
N PRO A 603 -22.39 20.70 0.07
CA PRO A 603 -23.32 21.79 0.35
C PRO A 603 -23.19 22.32 1.78
N ALA A 604 -23.06 21.42 2.75
CA ALA A 604 -22.86 21.79 4.17
C ALA A 604 -21.54 22.52 4.39
N LEU A 605 -20.47 22.12 3.70
CA LEU A 605 -19.18 22.82 3.72
C LEU A 605 -19.27 24.23 3.14
N THR A 606 -20.00 24.39 2.03
CA THR A 606 -20.21 25.69 1.40
C THR A 606 -20.97 26.64 2.32
N GLU A 607 -22.03 26.14 2.99
CA GLU A 607 -22.81 26.92 3.96
C GLU A 607 -22.00 27.29 5.19
N LEU A 608 -21.23 26.34 5.75
CA LEU A 608 -20.38 26.55 6.92
C LEU A 608 -19.34 27.65 6.69
N VAL A 609 -18.73 27.67 5.50
CA VAL A 609 -17.72 28.67 5.18
C VAL A 609 -18.33 30.00 4.72
N ALA A 610 -19.51 30.00 4.08
CA ALA A 610 -20.25 31.22 3.81
C ALA A 610 -20.62 31.95 5.12
N ALA A 611 -21.15 31.23 6.11
CA ALA A 611 -21.46 31.79 7.43
C ALA A 611 -20.21 32.35 8.14
N ALA A 612 -19.04 31.71 7.95
CA ALA A 612 -17.78 32.21 8.48
C ALA A 612 -17.29 33.46 7.75
N LYS A 613 -17.44 33.52 6.43
CA LYS A 613 -17.10 34.70 5.61
C LYS A 613 -17.96 35.91 6.00
N ASP A 614 -19.27 35.71 6.19
CA ASP A 614 -20.19 36.78 6.57
C ASP A 614 -19.85 37.39 7.94
N GLN A 615 -19.42 36.54 8.89
CA GLN A 615 -18.90 37.00 10.19
C GLN A 615 -17.61 37.83 10.06
N ALA A 616 -16.75 37.49 9.10
CA ALA A 616 -15.51 38.21 8.82
C ALA A 616 -15.78 39.59 8.19
N THR A 617 -16.83 39.71 7.37
CA THR A 617 -17.24 40.99 6.74
C THR A 617 -18.08 41.87 7.68
N ALA A 618 -18.88 41.28 8.58
CA ALA A 618 -19.71 42.02 9.53
C ALA A 618 -18.90 42.69 10.67
N GLY A 619 -17.61 42.34 10.83
CA GLY A 619 -16.69 42.95 11.78
C GLY A 619 -15.99 44.23 11.29
N GLN A 620 -16.21 44.64 10.03
CA GLN A 620 -15.70 45.90 9.48
C GLN A 620 -16.72 47.03 9.74
N PRO A 621 -16.31 48.17 10.33
CA PRO A 621 -17.21 49.31 10.57
C PRO A 621 -17.65 50.01 9.28
#